data_AF-A0A068U530-F1
#
_entry.id   AF-A0A068U530-F1
#
_cell.length_a   1.000
_cell.length_b   1.000
_cell.length_c   1.000
_cell.angle_alpha   90.00
_cell.angle_beta   90.00
_cell.angle_gamma   90.00
#
_symmetry.space_group_name_H-M   'P 1'
#
loop_
_entity.id
_entity.type
_entity.pdbx_description
1 polymer ?
#
loop_
_entity_poly.entity_id
_entity_poly.type
_entity_poly.pdbx_seq_one_letter_code
_entity_poly.pdbx_strand_id
1 'polypeptide(L)'
;MNFSFLTNYVAFIVNLGDLLERWSNCSFRSTLHRVLVGGQERYSIAFFVFPSFNCVVKCLPTCHSEDDPPKYPPVTCGAYLMQRYEDTYVDRSS
;
A
#
# COMPACT_ATOMS: atom_id res chain seq x y z
N MET A 1 -11.45 -0.07 8.95
CA MET A 1 -11.20 -1.09 10.00
C MET A 1 -10.92 -0.37 11.32
N ASN A 2 -11.64 -0.70 12.40
CA ASN A 2 -11.34 -0.21 13.74
C ASN A 2 -10.41 -1.21 14.41
N PHE A 3 -9.15 -0.84 14.62
CA PHE A 3 -8.23 -1.64 15.41
C PHE A 3 -8.33 -1.18 16.88
N SER A 4 -9.01 -1.96 17.71
CA SER A 4 -8.94 -1.85 19.18
C SER A 4 -8.09 -3.02 19.67
N PHE A 5 -6.88 -2.74 20.12
CA PHE A 5 -6.02 -3.74 20.74
C PHE A 5 -6.18 -3.61 22.26
N LEU A 6 -6.53 -4.72 22.92
CA LEU A 6 -6.41 -4.84 24.37
C LEU A 6 -4.91 -4.85 24.69
N THR A 7 -4.47 -3.79 25.38
CA THR A 7 -3.05 -3.44 25.59
C THR A 7 -2.38 -4.37 26.60
N ASN A 8 -1.85 -5.52 26.16
CA ASN A 8 -0.93 -6.34 26.97
C ASN A 8 0.26 -6.93 26.17
N TYR A 9 0.44 -6.58 24.89
CA TYR A 9 1.56 -7.05 24.08
C TYR A 9 2.16 -5.93 23.23
N VAL A 10 3.49 -5.96 23.08
CA VAL A 10 4.20 -5.15 22.08
C VAL A 10 4.01 -5.82 20.72
N ALA A 11 3.45 -5.09 19.76
CA ALA A 11 3.15 -5.60 18.44
C ALA A 11 3.45 -4.56 17.36
N PHE A 12 3.77 -5.04 16.16
CA PHE A 12 3.80 -4.22 14.95
C PHE A 12 2.53 -4.43 14.15
N ILE A 13 2.01 -3.33 13.62
CA ILE A 13 0.91 -3.37 12.66
C ILE A 13 1.52 -3.29 11.27
N VAL A 14 1.26 -4.31 10.45
CA VAL A 14 1.74 -4.39 9.07
C VAL A 14 0.54 -4.29 8.13
N ASN A 15 0.57 -3.28 7.26
CA ASN A 15 -0.39 -3.13 6.17
C ASN A 15 0.29 -3.37 4.82
N LEU A 16 -0.51 -3.79 3.85
CA LEU A 16 -0.06 -4.02 2.48
C LEU A 16 -0.29 -2.75 1.67
N GLY A 17 0.65 -2.44 0.77
CA GLY A 17 0.56 -1.30 -0.14
C GLY A 17 0.14 -1.69 -1.56
N ASP A 18 -0.21 -0.70 -2.37
CA ASP A 18 -0.79 -0.89 -3.71
C ASP A 18 0.11 -1.68 -4.66
N LEU A 19 1.44 -1.53 -4.57
CA LEU A 19 2.36 -2.30 -5.42
C LEU A 19 2.25 -3.81 -5.16
N LEU A 20 2.02 -4.24 -3.92
CA LEU A 20 1.79 -5.64 -3.59
C LEU A 20 0.39 -6.11 -4.03
N GLU A 21 -0.62 -5.25 -3.96
CA GLU A 21 -1.94 -5.54 -4.52
C GLU A 21 -1.85 -5.81 -6.04
N ARG A 22 -1.09 -4.99 -6.77
CA ARG A 22 -0.84 -5.18 -8.21
C ARG A 22 -0.06 -6.46 -8.51
N TRP A 23 0.96 -6.77 -7.71
CA TRP A 23 1.72 -8.03 -7.86
C TRP A 23 0.86 -9.26 -7.67
N SER A 24 -0.02 -9.23 -6.67
CA SER A 24 -0.87 -10.35 -6.26
C SER A 24 -2.20 -10.43 -7.02
N ASN A 25 -2.38 -9.63 -8.07
CA ASN A 25 -3.61 -9.55 -8.85
C ASN A 25 -4.87 -9.33 -8.00
N CYS A 26 -4.77 -8.49 -6.98
CA CYS A 26 -5.82 -8.24 -5.98
C CYS A 26 -6.11 -9.38 -5.00
N SER A 27 -5.33 -10.48 -4.99
CA SER A 27 -5.46 -11.50 -3.94
C SER A 27 -5.08 -10.94 -2.56
N PHE A 28 -4.15 -9.99 -2.51
CA PHE A 28 -3.86 -9.20 -1.32
C PHE A 28 -4.29 -7.75 -1.54
N ARG A 29 -5.04 -7.18 -0.60
CA ARG A 29 -5.66 -5.86 -0.76
C ARG A 29 -4.98 -4.78 0.08
N SER A 30 -4.62 -3.69 -0.58
CA SER A 30 -4.21 -2.43 0.01
C SER A 30 -5.42 -1.77 0.67
N THR A 31 -5.56 -2.00 1.97
CA THR A 31 -6.78 -1.62 2.69
C THR A 31 -6.73 -0.15 3.10
N LEU A 32 -7.78 0.60 2.76
CA LEU A 32 -7.96 1.98 3.22
C LEU A 32 -8.00 2.04 4.75
N HIS A 33 -7.14 2.89 5.31
CA HIS A 33 -7.04 3.13 6.74
C HIS A 33 -6.90 4.64 7.01
N ARG A 34 -7.40 5.07 8.17
CA ARG A 34 -7.33 6.46 8.62
C ARG A 34 -7.05 6.51 10.12
N VAL A 35 -6.37 7.55 10.57
CA VAL A 35 -6.19 7.85 11.99
C VAL A 35 -7.33 8.75 12.44
N LEU A 36 -8.00 8.36 13.54
CA LEU A 36 -8.95 9.22 14.22
C LEU A 36 -8.22 9.92 15.37
N VAL A 37 -8.42 11.24 15.49
CA VAL A 37 -7.86 12.01 16.60
C VAL A 37 -8.76 11.83 17.80
N GLY A 38 -8.20 11.35 18.91
CA GLY A 38 -8.96 10.97 20.09
C GLY A 38 -8.41 11.60 21.36
N GLY A 39 -8.42 12.94 21.46
CA GLY A 39 -8.19 13.75 22.67
C GLY A 39 -6.90 13.55 23.48
N GLN A 40 -6.13 12.50 23.19
CA GLN A 40 -4.96 12.02 23.90
C GLN A 40 -3.77 12.04 22.96
N GLU A 41 -2.59 12.21 23.55
CA GLU A 41 -1.34 12.19 22.82
C GLU A 41 -1.05 10.80 22.27
N ARG A 42 -0.68 10.73 20.99
CA ARG A 42 -0.38 9.48 20.28
C ARG A 42 0.85 9.66 19.40
N TYR A 43 1.86 8.85 19.66
CA TYR A 43 3.05 8.73 18.81
C TYR A 43 2.90 7.57 17.81
N SER A 44 3.34 7.77 16.58
CA SER A 44 3.29 6.77 15.51
C SER A 44 4.51 6.91 14.62
N ILE A 45 5.22 5.81 14.41
CA ILE A 45 6.34 5.74 13.47
C ILE A 45 5.93 4.77 12.36
N ALA A 46 5.94 5.25 11.12
CA ALA A 46 5.67 4.42 9.94
C ALA A 46 6.98 4.13 9.21
N PHE A 47 7.17 2.87 8.82
CA PHE A 47 8.28 2.44 7.98
C PHE A 47 7.70 1.81 6.72
N PHE A 48 8.09 2.34 5.56
CA PHE A 48 7.58 1.90 4.26
C PHE A 48 8.65 1.11 3.51
N VAL A 49 8.27 -0.07 3.01
CA VAL A 49 9.15 -0.95 2.24
C VAL A 49 8.68 -0.97 0.80
N PHE A 50 9.63 -0.75 -0.11
CA PHE A 50 9.40 -0.78 -1.55
C PHE A 50 10.44 -1.69 -2.21
N PRO A 51 10.11 -2.29 -3.36
CA PRO A 51 11.13 -2.89 -4.20
C PRO A 51 12.10 -1.84 -4.75
N SER A 52 13.19 -2.29 -5.37
CA SER A 52 14.14 -1.40 -6.04
C SER A 52 13.42 -0.48 -7.03
N PHE A 53 13.90 0.76 -7.18
CA PHE A 53 13.27 1.79 -8.01
C PHE A 53 12.98 1.33 -9.45
N ASN A 54 13.89 0.56 -10.04
CA ASN A 54 13.76 0.03 -11.41
C ASN A 54 13.02 -1.32 -11.49
N CYS A 55 12.56 -1.87 -10.37
CA CYS A 55 11.81 -3.13 -10.36
C CYS A 55 10.49 -2.96 -11.12
N VAL A 56 10.25 -3.84 -12.09
CA VAL A 56 9.00 -3.89 -12.84
C VAL A 56 7.97 -4.68 -12.04
N VAL A 57 6.98 -3.97 -11.52
CA VAL A 57 5.79 -4.52 -10.86
C VAL A 57 4.79 -4.94 -11.92
N LYS A 58 4.71 -6.25 -12.15
CA LYS A 58 3.75 -6.92 -13.03
C LYS A 58 3.16 -8.13 -12.31
N CYS A 59 1.92 -8.51 -12.60
CA CYS A 59 1.28 -9.65 -11.96
C CYS A 59 2.20 -10.87 -11.89
N LEU A 60 2.32 -11.47 -10.70
CA LEU A 60 3.17 -12.64 -10.49
C LEU A 60 2.57 -13.87 -11.20
N PRO A 61 3.39 -14.81 -11.70
CA PRO A 61 2.90 -15.98 -12.44
C PRO A 61 1.92 -16.86 -11.66
N THR A 62 2.05 -16.90 -10.32
CA THR A 62 1.18 -17.66 -9.41
C THR A 62 -0.10 -16.91 -9.03
N CYS A 63 -0.30 -15.70 -9.54
CA CYS A 63 -1.41 -14.82 -9.17
C CYS A 63 -2.37 -14.54 -10.33
N HIS A 64 -2.21 -15.20 -11.47
CA HIS A 64 -3.16 -15.11 -12.58
C HIS A 64 -3.36 -16.48 -13.23
N SER A 65 -4.47 -16.62 -13.95
CA SER A 65 -4.80 -17.78 -14.78
C SER A 65 -5.44 -17.30 -16.09
N GLU A 66 -5.92 -18.22 -16.92
CA GLU A 66 -6.70 -17.86 -18.11
C GLU A 66 -8.03 -17.19 -17.72
N ASP A 67 -8.65 -17.65 -16.62
CA ASP A 67 -9.93 -17.13 -16.11
C ASP A 67 -9.77 -15.86 -15.25
N ASP A 68 -8.59 -15.62 -14.68
CA ASP A 68 -8.25 -14.40 -13.95
C ASP A 68 -6.94 -13.78 -14.49
N PRO A 69 -6.99 -13.09 -15.64
CA PRO A 69 -5.80 -12.49 -16.24
C PRO A 69 -5.27 -11.31 -15.41
N PRO A 70 -4.03 -10.85 -15.67
CA PRO A 70 -3.46 -9.68 -15.01
C PRO A 70 -4.36 -8.44 -15.11
N LYS A 71 -4.79 -7.91 -13.96
CA LYS A 71 -5.73 -6.77 -13.85
C LYS A 71 -5.09 -5.41 -14.08
N TYR A 72 -3.76 -5.32 -14.06
CA TYR A 72 -3.02 -4.07 -14.18
C TYR A 72 -1.88 -4.21 -15.20
N PRO A 73 -1.59 -3.16 -15.99
CA PRO A 73 -0.38 -3.13 -16.80
C PRO A 73 0.88 -3.12 -15.91
N PRO A 74 2.03 -3.61 -16.41
CA PRO A 74 3.30 -3.46 -15.72
C PRO A 74 3.66 -1.99 -15.44
N VAL A 75 4.27 -1.71 -14.30
CA VAL A 75 4.82 -0.38 -13.95
C VAL A 75 6.16 -0.55 -13.23
N THR A 76 7.09 0.39 -13.36
CA THR A 76 8.26 0.39 -12.46
C THR A 76 7.85 0.93 -11.08
N CYS A 77 8.50 0.45 -10.02
CA CYS A 77 8.29 0.99 -8.67
C CYS A 77 8.49 2.50 -8.64
N GLY A 78 9.56 2.99 -9.27
CA GLY A 78 9.88 4.41 -9.32
C GLY A 78 8.80 5.24 -9.99
N ALA A 79 8.32 4.83 -11.18
CA ALA A 79 7.25 5.54 -11.87
C ALA A 79 5.96 5.56 -11.04
N TYR A 80 5.61 4.44 -10.39
CA TYR A 80 4.45 4.40 -9.52
C TYR A 80 4.58 5.36 -8.34
N LEU A 81 5.72 5.34 -7.64
CA LEU A 81 5.95 6.22 -6.50
C LEU A 81 5.90 7.70 -6.89
N MET A 82 6.56 8.07 -7.99
CA MET A 82 6.53 9.46 -8.48
C MET A 82 5.12 9.91 -8.80
N GLN A 83 4.32 9.08 -9.48
CA GLN A 83 2.91 9.39 -9.74
C GLN A 83 2.13 9.58 -8.43
N ARG A 84 2.33 8.72 -7.42
CA ARG A 84 1.63 8.86 -6.12
C ARG A 84 2.07 10.10 -5.35
N TYR A 85 3.34 10.49 -5.45
CA TYR A 85 3.84 11.74 -4.91
C TYR A 85 3.15 12.93 -5.59
N GLU A 86 3.09 12.94 -6.92
CA GLU A 86 2.37 13.97 -7.67
C GLU A 86 0.91 14.03 -7.23
N ASP A 87 0.16 12.92 -7.27
CA ASP A 87 -1.26 12.86 -6.88
C ASP A 87 -1.53 13.40 -5.46
N THR A 88 -0.58 13.18 -4.53
CA THR A 88 -0.71 13.56 -3.11
C THR A 88 -0.34 15.01 -2.87
N TYR A 89 0.68 15.50 -3.57
CA TYR A 89 1.30 16.81 -3.35
C TYR A 89 1.02 17.82 -4.48
N VAL A 90 0.11 17.53 -5.41
CA VAL A 90 -0.44 18.56 -6.31
C VAL A 90 -0.89 19.73 -5.46
N ASP A 91 -0.34 20.92 -5.72
CA ASP A 91 -0.81 22.15 -5.11
C ASP A 91 -2.27 22.36 -5.49
N ARG A 92 -3.18 22.24 -4.51
CA ARG A 92 -4.62 22.41 -4.71
C ARG A 92 -5.04 23.89 -4.78
N SER A 93 -4.11 24.78 -5.12
CA SER A 93 -4.29 26.23 -5.13
C SER A 93 -4.88 26.81 -6.43
N SER A 94 -5.40 25.96 -7.34
CA SER A 94 -6.15 26.38 -8.53
C SER A 94 -7.66 26.17 -8.38
#